data_AF-A0A2M7PU45-F1
#
_entry.id   AF-A0A2M7PU45-F1
#
_cell.length_a   1.000
_cell.length_b   1.000
_cell.length_c   1.000
_cell.angle_alpha   90.00
_cell.angle_beta   90.00
_cell.angle_gamma   90.00
#
_symmetry.space_group_name_H-M   'P 1'
#
loop_
_entity.id
_entity.type
_entity.pdbx_description
1 polymer ?
#
loop_
_entity_poly.entity_id
_entity_poly.type
_entity_poly.pdbx_seq_one_letter_code
_entity_poly.pdbx_strand_id
1 'polypeptide(L)' 'VNGPGEMADADYGYVGAGRGKVNLYQGKELIEKNIPEGEAVEALIELIKKGGDWIAAPISLKH' A
#
# COMPACT_ATOMS: atom_id res chain seq x y z
N VAL A 1 -12.77 -9.49 4.74
CA VAL A 1 -11.78 -10.52 4.38
C VAL A 1 -10.65 -9.83 3.63
N ASN A 2 -9.48 -9.91 4.23
CA ASN A 2 -8.09 -9.72 3.76
C ASN A 2 -7.30 -9.76 5.07
N GLY A 3 -7.01 -10.98 5.52
CA GLY A 3 -6.29 -11.19 6.78
C GLY A 3 -4.78 -11.03 6.57
N PRO A 4 -3.99 -10.73 7.61
CA PRO A 4 -2.53 -10.62 7.50
C PRO A 4 -1.85 -11.89 6.96
N GLY A 5 -2.52 -13.06 7.02
CA GLY A 5 -2.03 -14.31 6.43
C GLY A 5 -2.02 -14.36 4.89
N GLU A 6 -2.88 -13.58 4.22
CA GLU A 6 -2.86 -13.44 2.74
C GLU A 6 -1.73 -12.50 2.27
N MET A 7 -1.16 -11.72 3.20
CA MET A 7 -0.11 -10.72 2.92
C MET A 7 1.30 -11.25 3.17
N ALA A 8 1.47 -12.54 3.50
CA ALA A 8 2.76 -13.09 3.90
C ALA A 8 3.86 -12.91 2.83
N ASP A 9 3.46 -12.83 1.56
CA ASP A 9 4.33 -12.69 0.38
C ASP A 9 4.25 -11.30 -0.27
N ALA A 10 3.46 -10.36 0.29
CA ALA A 10 3.27 -9.03 -0.28
C ALA A 10 4.31 -8.05 0.27
N ASP A 11 4.97 -7.29 -0.61
CA ASP A 11 5.91 -6.23 -0.21
C ASP A 11 5.20 -5.03 0.43
N TYR A 12 3.95 -4.79 0.04
CA TYR A 12 3.12 -3.72 0.56
C TYR A 12 1.68 -4.19 0.65
N GLY A 13 0.91 -3.61 1.58
CA GLY A 13 -0.52 -3.88 1.54
C GLY A 13 -1.41 -3.01 2.39
N TYR A 14 -2.70 -3.26 2.19
CA TYR A 14 -3.82 -2.46 2.64
C TYR A 14 -4.80 -3.39 3.35
N VAL A 15 -5.16 -3.07 4.60
CA VAL A 15 -6.05 -3.91 5.42
C VAL A 15 -7.11 -3.06 6.08
N GLY A 16 -8.38 -3.45 5.92
CA GLY A 16 -9.48 -2.82 6.63
C GLY A 16 -9.33 -2.94 8.16
N ALA A 17 -9.42 -1.82 8.86
CA ALA A 17 -9.25 -1.71 10.31
C ALA A 17 -10.54 -1.27 11.04
N GLY A 18 -11.67 -1.22 10.32
CA GLY A 18 -12.97 -0.78 10.82
C GLY A 18 -13.73 0.03 9.78
N ARG A 19 -14.86 0.63 10.17
CA ARG A 19 -15.72 1.36 9.23
C ARG A 19 -15.01 2.60 8.68
N GLY A 20 -14.66 2.56 7.39
CA GLY A 20 -13.98 3.65 6.68
C GLY A 20 -12.52 3.87 7.09
N LYS A 21 -11.91 2.90 7.77
CA LYS A 21 -10.54 2.99 8.29
C LYS A 21 -9.71 1.80 7.83
N VAL A 22 -8.45 2.06 7.50
CA VAL A 22 -7.50 1.03 7.07
C VAL A 22 -6.12 1.20 7.67
N ASN A 23 -5.33 0.14 7.58
CA ASN A 23 -3.93 0.07 7.94
C ASN A 23 -3.09 -0.21 6.69
N LEU A 24 -1.94 0.45 6.57
CA LEU A 24 -0.97 0.17 5.52
C LEU A 24 0.24 -0.56 6.11
N TYR A 25 0.74 -1.53 5.35
CA TYR A 25 1.86 -2.36 5.73
C TYR A 25 2.95 -2.34 4.66
N GLN A 26 4.19 -2.50 5.09
CA GLN A 26 5.33 -2.87 4.25
C GLN A 26 5.82 -4.25 4.71
N GLY A 27 5.66 -5.26 3.88
CA GLY A 27 5.77 -6.66 4.29
C GLY A 27 4.81 -6.96 5.44
N LYS A 28 5.39 -7.27 6.61
CA LYS A 28 4.67 -7.55 7.85
C LYS A 28 4.64 -6.37 8.83
N GLU A 29 5.34 -5.27 8.51
CA GLU A 29 5.43 -4.10 9.36
C GLU A 29 4.24 -3.16 9.15
N LEU A 30 3.60 -2.72 10.24
CA LEU A 30 2.53 -1.73 10.20
C LEU A 30 3.12 -0.33 10.11
N ILE A 31 2.95 0.33 8.97
CA ILE A 31 3.52 1.66 8.72
C ILE A 31 2.52 2.76 9.06
N GLU A 32 1.26 2.59 8.66
CA GLU A 32 0.19 3.55 8.93
C GLU A 32 -1.04 2.84 9.48
N LYS A 33 -1.69 3.43 10.48
CA LYS A 33 -2.80 2.79 11.21
C LYS A 33 -4.04 3.67 11.24
N ASN A 34 -5.21 3.08 10.97
CA ASN A 34 -6.52 3.73 11.03
C ASN A 34 -6.61 5.01 10.17
N ILE A 35 -5.97 5.02 9.01
CA ILE A 35 -6.10 6.11 8.05
C ILE A 35 -7.48 6.04 7.36
N PRO A 36 -8.04 7.16 6.91
CA PRO A 36 -9.27 7.17 6.13
C PRO A 36 -9.13 6.30 4.87
N GLU A 37 -10.11 5.43 4.63
CA GLU A 37 -10.12 4.56 3.44
C GLU A 37 -10.01 5.37 2.13
N GLY A 38 -10.61 6.56 2.06
CA GLY A 38 -10.54 7.43 0.89
C GLY A 38 -9.15 7.98 0.57
N GLU A 39 -8.24 8.03 1.55
CA GLU A 39 -6.86 8.54 1.39
C GLU A 39 -5.85 7.41 1.22
N ALA A 40 -6.27 6.19 1.47
CA ALA A 40 -5.35 5.08 1.67
C ALA A 40 -4.64 4.59 0.40
N VAL A 41 -5.29 4.74 -0.76
CA VAL A 41 -4.65 4.43 -2.05
C VAL A 41 -3.49 5.38 -2.31
N GLU A 42 -3.70 6.68 -2.07
CA GLU A 42 -2.66 7.70 -2.26
C GLU A 42 -1.52 7.48 -1.24
N ALA A 43 -1.86 7.25 0.02
CA ALA A 43 -0.87 6.94 1.06
C ALA A 43 -0.05 5.66 0.74
N LEU A 44 -0.67 4.63 0.16
CA LEU A 44 0.03 3.41 -0.28
C LEU A 44 0.98 3.69 -1.44
N ILE A 45 0.56 4.48 -2.44
CA ILE A 45 1.43 4.90 -3.55
C ILE A 45 2.64 5.66 -3.03
N GLU A 46 2.44 6.60 -2.10
CA GLU A 46 3.52 7.36 -1.50
C GLU A 46 4.46 6.48 -0.67
N LEU A 47 3.94 5.47 0.02
CA LEU A 47 4.75 4.48 0.72
C LEU A 47 5.68 3.70 -0.23
N ILE A 48 5.14 3.21 -1.34
CA ILE A 48 5.90 2.48 -2.38
C ILE A 48 6.95 3.40 -3.02
N LYS A 49 6.60 4.67 -3.30
CA LYS A 49 7.55 5.67 -3.82
C LYS A 49 8.69 5.96 -2.85
N LYS A 50 8.40 6.09 -1.55
CA LYS A 50 9.42 6.29 -0.51
C LYS A 50 10.36 5.09 -0.40
N GLY A 51 9.87 3.88 -0.63
CA GLY A 51 10.68 2.66 -0.72
C GLY A 51 11.57 2.59 -1.97
N GLY A 52 11.33 3.43 -2.97
CA GLY A 52 12.03 3.37 -4.25
C GLY A 52 11.54 2.24 -5.18
N ASP A 53 10.53 1.48 -4.75
CA ASP A 53 9.95 0.36 -5.51
C ASP A 53 8.90 0.82 -6.53
N TRP A 54 8.60 2.13 -6.56
CA TRP A 54 7.69 2.69 -7.55
C TRP A 54 8.37 2.82 -8.91
N ILE A 55 8.16 1.81 -9.76
CA ILE A 55 8.49 1.90 -11.18
C ILE A 55 7.32 2.58 -11.88
N ALA A 56 7.41 3.91 -12.05
CA ALA A 56 6.52 4.59 -12.99
C ALA A 56 6.72 3.93 -14.36
N ALA A 57 5.64 3.43 -14.96
CA ALA A 57 5.70 2.69 -16.23
C ALA A 57 6.67 3.41 -17.19
N PRO A 58 7.69 2.72 -17.74
CA PRO A 58 8.66 3.36 -18.61
C PRO A 58 7.88 4.04 -19.73
N ILE A 59 7.99 5.37 -19.80
CA ILE A 59 7.39 6.16 -20.86
C ILE A 59 7.99 5.59 -22.14
N SER A 60 7.21 4.81 -22.89
CA SER A 60 7.62 4.31 -24.18
C SER A 60 7.63 5.52 -25.12
N LEU A 61 8.74 6.26 -25.10
CA LEU A 61 9.08 7.23 -26.12
C LEU A 61 9.30 6.43 -27.41
N LYS A 62 8.21 6.20 -28.15
CA LYS A 62 8.29 5.76 -29.53
C LYS A 62 8.90 6.91 -30.32
N HIS A 63 10.17 6.75 -30.70
CA HIS A 63 10.77 7.49 -31.80
C HIS A 63 10.16 7.04 -33.12
#